data_AF-A0A950U3G4-F1
#
_entry.id   AF-A0A950U3G4-F1
#
_cell.length_a   1.000
_cell.length_b   1.000
_cell.length_c   1.000
_cell.angle_alpha   90.00
_cell.angle_beta   90.00
_cell.angle_gamma   90.00
#
_symmetry.space_group_name_H-M   'P 1'
#
loop_
_entity.id
_entity.type
_entity.pdbx_description
1 polymer ?
#
loop_
_entity_poly.entity_id
_entity_poly.type
_entity_poly.pdbx_seq_one_letter_code
_entity_poly.pdbx_strand_id
1 'polypeptide(L)'
;MLDEGYAAVSTRRVATKAGTDKALVHYYFGTMDELFIALFRRNAERGAERMGAALASPQPLWAVWDALHDQSSTALMTEFLAVANHRKAVKTVMVENSRKFRHIQLDRLSGVLETYGLDPKEWPPAAVIVLLSAISRYLRTDEAFGVEIGRDETIELVERAIRALEGPRARSSRNRRRTS
;
A
#
# COMPACT_ATOMS: atom_id res chain seq x y z
N MET A 1 16.05 -1.41 4.79
CA MET A 1 14.70 -0.82 4.80
C MET A 1 13.78 -1.71 5.60
N LEU A 2 13.30 -2.84 5.08
CA LEU A 2 12.42 -3.70 5.88
C LEU A 2 13.13 -4.39 7.06
N ASP A 3 14.40 -4.79 6.88
CA ASP A 3 15.14 -5.52 7.93
C ASP A 3 15.76 -4.60 8.99
N GLU A 4 16.21 -3.40 8.61
CA GLU A 4 17.07 -2.54 9.44
C GLU A 4 16.70 -1.05 9.37
N GLY A 5 15.51 -0.73 8.85
CA GLY A 5 15.08 0.65 8.60
C GLY A 5 15.80 1.32 7.41
N TYR A 6 15.40 2.54 7.10
CA TYR A 6 15.96 3.35 6.02
C TYR A 6 17.31 3.96 6.40
N ALA A 7 17.53 4.30 7.67
CA ALA A 7 18.75 4.94 8.15
C ALA A 7 19.99 4.04 7.96
N ALA A 8 19.80 2.72 8.00
CA ALA A 8 20.84 1.74 7.72
C ALA A 8 21.28 1.69 6.24
N VAL A 9 20.50 2.28 5.32
CA VAL A 9 20.74 2.16 3.87
C VAL A 9 21.85 3.12 3.44
N SER A 10 22.93 2.55 2.90
CA SER A 10 24.08 3.29 2.37
C SER A 10 24.59 2.64 1.09
N THR A 11 25.28 3.39 0.24
CA THR A 11 25.92 2.87 -0.98
C THR A 11 26.76 1.63 -0.69
N ARG A 12 27.50 1.61 0.43
CA ARG A 12 28.29 0.43 0.86
C ARG A 12 27.40 -0.78 1.09
N ARG A 13 26.36 -0.65 1.91
CA ARG A 13 25.48 -1.79 2.24
C ARG A 13 24.68 -2.28 1.05
N VAL A 14 24.22 -1.37 0.20
CA VAL A 14 23.54 -1.72 -1.06
C VAL A 14 24.47 -2.54 -1.95
N ALA A 15 25.70 -2.06 -2.15
CA ALA A 15 26.72 -2.78 -2.94
C ALA A 15 26.98 -4.18 -2.38
N THR A 16 27.23 -4.29 -1.07
CA THR A 16 27.45 -5.58 -0.39
C THR A 16 26.25 -6.52 -0.54
N LYS A 17 25.01 -6.06 -0.29
CA LYS A 17 23.81 -6.91 -0.37
C LYS A 17 23.46 -7.30 -1.80
N ALA A 18 23.83 -6.49 -2.79
CA ALA A 18 23.62 -6.76 -4.21
C ALA A 18 24.79 -7.52 -4.86
N GLY A 19 25.86 -7.85 -4.13
CA GLY A 19 27.04 -8.53 -4.68
C GLY A 19 27.78 -7.73 -5.75
N THR A 20 27.73 -6.39 -5.67
CA THR A 20 28.33 -5.46 -6.64
C THR A 20 29.30 -4.50 -5.95
N ASP A 21 30.07 -3.72 -6.71
CA ASP A 21 30.90 -2.64 -6.17
C ASP A 21 30.12 -1.32 -5.98
N LYS A 22 30.69 -0.41 -5.19
CA LYS A 22 30.09 0.91 -4.90
C LYS A 22 30.05 1.84 -6.12
N ALA A 23 31.00 1.70 -7.04
CA ALA A 23 31.08 2.54 -8.24
C ALA A 23 29.90 2.24 -9.17
N LEU A 24 29.49 0.98 -9.31
CA LEU A 24 28.28 0.60 -10.05
C LEU A 24 27.00 1.17 -9.41
N VAL A 25 26.88 1.13 -8.07
CA VAL A 25 25.73 1.77 -7.40
C VAL A 25 25.72 3.27 -7.67
N HIS A 26 26.88 3.92 -7.62
CA HIS A 26 27.00 5.35 -7.93
C HIS A 26 26.74 5.65 -9.42
N TYR A 27 27.17 4.76 -10.32
CA TYR A 27 26.92 4.88 -11.76
C TYR A 27 25.43 4.83 -12.10
N TYR A 28 24.68 3.90 -11.50
CA TYR A 28 23.24 3.75 -11.78
C TYR A 28 22.36 4.80 -11.13
N PHE A 29 22.71 5.26 -9.92
CA PHE A 29 21.82 6.12 -9.15
C PHE A 29 22.38 7.53 -8.93
N GLY A 30 23.69 7.75 -9.01
CA GLY A 30 24.33 9.03 -8.72
C GLY A 30 24.28 9.39 -7.23
N THR A 31 23.10 9.54 -6.65
CA THR A 31 22.94 9.90 -5.23
C THR A 31 22.06 8.91 -4.49
N MET A 32 22.12 8.96 -3.15
CA MET A 32 21.18 8.21 -2.32
C MET A 32 19.73 8.69 -2.50
N ASP A 33 19.51 9.98 -2.77
CA ASP A 33 18.17 10.51 -3.05
C ASP A 33 17.57 9.86 -4.29
N GLU A 34 18.34 9.82 -5.38
CA GLU A 34 17.91 9.19 -6.64
C GLU A 34 17.69 7.68 -6.48
N LEU A 35 18.49 6.99 -5.67
CA LEU A 35 18.25 5.59 -5.31
C LEU A 35 16.90 5.42 -4.60
N PHE A 36 16.61 6.26 -3.59
CA PHE A 36 15.33 6.19 -2.87
C PHE A 36 14.16 6.58 -3.77
N ILE A 37 14.33 7.57 -4.65
CA ILE A 37 13.33 7.98 -5.64
C ILE A 37 13.02 6.83 -6.61
N ALA A 38 14.04 6.18 -7.16
CA ALA A 38 13.87 5.05 -8.06
C ALA A 38 13.17 3.87 -7.38
N LEU A 39 13.55 3.56 -6.13
CA LEU A 39 12.90 2.52 -5.35
C LEU A 39 11.43 2.87 -5.03
N PHE A 40 11.17 4.14 -4.66
CA PHE A 40 9.81 4.61 -4.38
C PHE A 40 8.93 4.50 -5.63
N ARG A 41 9.38 5.00 -6.79
CA ARG A 41 8.64 4.94 -8.04
C ARG A 41 8.25 3.51 -8.39
N ARG A 42 9.21 2.58 -8.37
CA ARG A 42 8.96 1.16 -8.63
C ARG A 42 7.94 0.56 -7.66
N ASN A 43 7.99 0.95 -6.39
CA ASN A 43 7.02 0.48 -5.39
C ASN A 43 5.62 1.09 -5.61
N ALA A 44 5.56 2.38 -5.93
CA ALA A 44 4.32 3.08 -6.21
C ALA A 44 3.61 2.52 -7.45
N GLU A 45 4.36 2.23 -8.51
CA GLU A 45 3.86 1.57 -9.72
C GLU A 45 3.26 0.20 -9.41
N ARG A 46 4.00 -0.66 -8.68
CA ARG A 46 3.51 -1.97 -8.24
C ARG A 46 2.26 -1.86 -7.35
N GLY A 47 2.25 -0.88 -6.45
CA GLY A 47 1.09 -0.62 -5.59
C GLY A 47 -0.13 -0.20 -6.41
N ALA A 48 0.06 0.65 -7.42
CA ALA A 48 -0.98 1.08 -8.33
C ALA A 48 -1.50 -0.06 -9.21
N GLU A 49 -0.62 -0.92 -9.73
CA GLU A 49 -1.00 -2.12 -10.47
C GLU A 49 -1.85 -3.07 -9.61
N ARG A 50 -1.41 -3.35 -8.37
CA ARG A 50 -2.16 -4.19 -7.43
C ARG A 50 -3.53 -3.62 -7.10
N MET A 51 -3.61 -2.32 -6.83
CA MET A 51 -4.88 -1.65 -6.57
C MET A 51 -5.79 -1.66 -7.80
N GLY A 52 -5.20 -1.43 -8.98
CA GLY A 52 -5.93 -1.49 -10.25
C GLY A 52 -6.49 -2.88 -10.55
N ALA A 53 -5.73 -3.94 -10.26
CA ALA A 53 -6.19 -5.33 -10.39
C ALA A 53 -7.26 -5.69 -9.33
N ALA A 54 -7.13 -5.18 -8.10
CA ALA A 54 -8.13 -5.37 -7.06
C ALA A 54 -9.49 -4.77 -7.47
N LEU A 55 -9.48 -3.50 -7.91
CA LEU A 55 -10.68 -2.80 -8.38
C LEU A 55 -11.31 -3.41 -9.64
N ALA A 56 -10.55 -4.18 -10.42
CA ALA A 56 -11.05 -4.89 -11.60
C ALA A 56 -11.47 -6.34 -11.29
N SER A 57 -11.35 -6.80 -10.05
CA SER A 57 -11.75 -8.16 -9.66
C SER A 57 -13.27 -8.31 -9.57
N PRO A 58 -13.81 -9.53 -9.54
CA PRO A 58 -15.25 -9.76 -9.35
C PRO A 58 -15.77 -9.33 -7.97
N GLN A 59 -14.89 -9.18 -6.98
CA GLN A 59 -15.19 -8.73 -5.61
C GLN A 59 -14.22 -7.60 -5.24
N PRO A 60 -14.37 -6.42 -5.86
CA PRO A 60 -13.41 -5.33 -5.76
C PRO A 60 -13.20 -4.79 -4.35
N LEU A 61 -14.23 -4.68 -3.51
CA LEU A 61 -14.10 -4.22 -2.12
C LEU A 61 -13.36 -5.24 -1.27
N TRP A 62 -13.63 -6.55 -1.43
CA TRP A 62 -12.83 -7.60 -0.80
C TRP A 62 -11.37 -7.56 -1.26
N ALA A 63 -11.12 -7.41 -2.55
CA ALA A 63 -9.76 -7.36 -3.09
C ALA A 63 -8.99 -6.10 -2.63
N VAL A 64 -9.67 -4.95 -2.52
CA VAL A 64 -9.10 -3.71 -1.98
C VAL A 64 -8.79 -3.87 -0.50
N TRP A 65 -9.71 -4.44 0.28
CA TRP A 65 -9.50 -4.74 1.69
C TRP A 65 -8.23 -5.59 1.89
N ASP A 66 -8.07 -6.63 1.09
CA ASP A 66 -6.90 -7.53 1.12
C ASP A 66 -5.60 -6.84 0.72
N ALA A 67 -5.66 -6.02 -0.32
CA ALA A 67 -4.52 -5.25 -0.78
C ALA A 67 -4.05 -4.26 0.29
N LEU A 68 -4.99 -3.65 1.02
CA LEU A 68 -4.69 -2.73 2.12
C LEU A 68 -4.19 -3.45 3.37
N HIS A 69 -4.60 -4.70 3.60
CA HIS A 69 -4.15 -5.53 4.73
C HIS A 69 -2.77 -6.19 4.52
N ASP A 70 -2.27 -6.26 3.29
CA ASP A 70 -0.95 -6.85 2.99
C ASP A 70 0.20 -6.13 3.75
N GLN A 71 0.81 -6.87 4.68
CA GLN A 71 1.83 -6.42 5.63
C GLN A 71 3.09 -5.88 4.94
N SER A 72 3.45 -6.46 3.80
CA SER A 72 4.68 -6.12 3.05
C SER A 72 4.63 -4.71 2.44
N SER A 73 3.45 -4.28 2.00
CA SER A 73 3.24 -2.98 1.37
C SER A 73 3.32 -1.83 2.39
N THR A 74 2.80 -2.08 3.59
CA THR A 74 2.66 -1.04 4.62
C THR A 74 3.97 -0.76 5.34
N ALA A 75 4.74 -1.79 5.70
CA ALA A 75 6.05 -1.61 6.33
C ALA A 75 6.99 -0.77 5.45
N LEU A 76 7.01 -1.05 4.14
CA LEU A 76 7.84 -0.29 3.20
C LEU A 76 7.38 1.17 3.06
N MET A 77 6.07 1.44 3.11
CA MET A 77 5.54 2.80 3.05
C MET A 77 5.94 3.62 4.28
N THR A 78 5.97 3.01 5.48
CA THR A 78 6.46 3.66 6.71
C THR A 78 7.92 4.09 6.56
N GLU A 79 8.76 3.22 6.01
CA GLU A 79 10.16 3.56 5.74
C GLU A 79 10.30 4.72 4.75
N PHE A 80 9.50 4.76 3.69
CA PHE A 80 9.52 5.88 2.74
C PHE A 80 9.06 7.19 3.36
N LEU A 81 8.07 7.16 4.26
CA LEU A 81 7.64 8.35 4.99
C LEU A 81 8.79 8.88 5.86
N ALA A 82 9.53 7.99 6.53
CA ALA A 82 10.70 8.37 7.30
C ALA A 82 11.79 8.99 6.39
N VAL A 83 12.10 8.38 5.23
CA VAL A 83 13.01 8.96 4.22
C VAL A 83 12.56 10.38 3.82
N ALA A 84 11.28 10.58 3.53
CA ALA A 84 10.73 11.86 3.08
C ALA A 84 10.76 12.97 4.13
N ASN A 85 10.69 12.62 5.43
CA ASN A 85 10.85 13.59 6.50
C ASN A 85 12.24 14.21 6.52
N HIS A 86 13.26 13.47 6.05
CA HIS A 86 14.65 13.92 6.04
C HIS A 86 15.15 14.35 4.65
N ARG A 87 14.47 13.96 3.56
CA ARG A 87 14.91 14.21 2.17
C ARG A 87 13.80 14.88 1.36
N LYS A 88 13.95 16.20 1.13
CA LYS A 88 12.96 17.02 0.39
C LYS A 88 12.73 16.52 -1.04
N ALA A 89 13.78 16.09 -1.74
CA ALA A 89 13.66 15.57 -3.11
C ALA A 89 12.75 14.33 -3.17
N VAL A 90 12.92 13.39 -2.23
CA VAL A 90 12.05 12.21 -2.10
C VAL A 90 10.62 12.62 -1.78
N LYS A 91 10.42 13.56 -0.85
CA LYS A 91 9.09 14.08 -0.48
C LYS A 91 8.34 14.65 -1.69
N THR A 92 9.00 15.44 -2.54
CA THR A 92 8.40 16.01 -3.75
C THR A 92 7.87 14.91 -4.67
N VAL A 93 8.72 13.92 -4.99
CA VAL A 93 8.33 12.80 -5.85
C VAL A 93 7.19 11.98 -5.26
N MET A 94 7.17 11.80 -3.93
CA MET A 94 6.08 11.10 -3.24
C MET A 94 4.75 11.82 -3.40
N VAL A 95 4.72 13.15 -3.26
CA VAL A 95 3.50 13.94 -3.41
C VAL A 95 2.99 13.90 -4.85
N GLU A 96 3.87 14.05 -5.83
CA GLU A 96 3.53 14.01 -7.26
C GLU A 96 2.93 12.66 -7.66
N ASN A 97 3.58 11.56 -7.29
CA ASN A 97 3.08 10.21 -7.57
C ASN A 97 1.75 9.94 -6.85
N SER A 98 1.63 10.38 -5.60
CA SER A 98 0.40 10.19 -4.83
C SER A 98 -0.78 10.84 -5.55
N ARG A 99 -0.62 12.07 -6.07
CA ARG A 99 -1.68 12.75 -6.84
C ARG A 99 -2.05 12.00 -8.12
N LYS A 100 -1.05 11.58 -8.89
CA LYS A 100 -1.26 10.87 -10.17
C LYS A 100 -2.06 9.59 -10.00
N PHE A 101 -1.66 8.72 -9.07
CA PHE A 101 -2.33 7.43 -8.87
C PHE A 101 -3.68 7.56 -8.17
N ARG A 102 -3.87 8.58 -7.32
CA ARG A 102 -5.13 8.80 -6.63
C ARG A 102 -6.28 8.99 -7.63
N HIS A 103 -6.10 9.80 -8.67
CA HIS A 103 -7.18 10.09 -9.61
C HIS A 103 -7.74 8.83 -10.30
N ILE A 104 -6.84 8.01 -10.87
CA ILE A 104 -7.22 6.76 -11.55
C ILE A 104 -7.93 5.78 -10.61
N GLN A 105 -7.51 5.71 -9.35
CA GLN A 105 -8.15 4.85 -8.35
C GLN A 105 -9.55 5.35 -7.98
N LEU A 106 -9.74 6.67 -7.89
CA LEU A 106 -11.02 7.28 -7.53
C LEU A 106 -12.06 7.07 -8.61
N ASP A 107 -11.69 7.26 -9.89
CA ASP A 107 -12.63 7.07 -11.00
C ASP A 107 -13.12 5.62 -11.07
N ARG A 108 -12.21 4.65 -10.92
CA ARG A 108 -12.56 3.22 -10.89
C ARG A 108 -13.43 2.85 -9.70
N LEU A 109 -13.10 3.35 -8.51
CA LEU A 109 -13.90 3.07 -7.32
C LEU A 109 -15.28 3.72 -7.42
N SER A 110 -15.41 4.90 -8.04
CA SER A 110 -16.71 5.51 -8.30
C SER A 110 -17.64 4.56 -9.06
N GLY A 111 -17.16 3.99 -10.18
CA GLY A 111 -17.96 3.02 -10.95
C GLY A 111 -18.27 1.73 -10.17
N VAL A 112 -17.37 1.28 -9.30
CA VAL A 112 -17.62 0.14 -8.40
C VAL A 112 -18.74 0.46 -7.41
N LEU A 113 -18.70 1.63 -6.76
CA LEU A 113 -19.74 2.03 -5.80
C LEU A 113 -21.11 2.18 -6.47
N GLU A 114 -21.15 2.78 -7.66
CA GLU A 114 -22.38 2.91 -8.46
C GLU A 114 -22.97 1.54 -8.83
N THR A 115 -22.12 0.56 -9.16
CA THR A 115 -22.55 -0.83 -9.46
C THR A 115 -23.23 -1.50 -8.27
N TYR A 116 -22.87 -1.10 -7.05
CA TYR A 116 -23.51 -1.56 -5.81
C TYR A 116 -24.67 -0.67 -5.34
N GLY A 117 -25.09 0.30 -6.16
CA GLY A 117 -26.20 1.21 -5.84
C GLY A 117 -25.86 2.28 -4.79
N LEU A 118 -24.57 2.53 -4.53
CA LEU A 118 -24.12 3.58 -3.61
C LEU A 118 -23.91 4.88 -4.39
N ASP A 119 -24.57 5.96 -3.97
CA ASP A 119 -24.35 7.29 -4.56
C ASP A 119 -22.94 7.79 -4.20
N PRO A 120 -22.05 8.06 -5.18
CA PRO A 120 -20.72 8.61 -4.92
C PRO A 120 -20.72 9.99 -4.23
N LYS A 121 -21.86 10.69 -4.16
CA LYS A 121 -22.00 11.93 -3.38
C LYS A 121 -22.16 11.65 -1.88
N GLU A 122 -22.91 10.62 -1.52
CA GLU A 122 -23.07 10.18 -0.13
C GLU A 122 -21.87 9.34 0.32
N TRP A 123 -21.28 8.57 -0.61
CA TRP A 123 -20.11 7.73 -0.40
C TRP A 123 -18.95 8.17 -1.32
N PRO A 124 -18.31 9.34 -1.07
CA PRO A 124 -17.19 9.78 -1.89
C PRO A 124 -16.09 8.72 -1.97
N PRO A 125 -15.68 8.28 -3.18
CA PRO A 125 -14.64 7.25 -3.35
C PRO A 125 -13.34 7.60 -2.59
N ALA A 126 -13.04 8.90 -2.50
CA ALA A 126 -11.88 9.39 -1.76
C ALA A 126 -11.97 9.11 -0.26
N ALA A 127 -13.15 9.35 0.33
CA ALA A 127 -13.40 9.09 1.74
C ALA A 127 -13.37 7.59 2.02
N VAL A 128 -14.01 6.77 1.18
CA VAL A 128 -14.01 5.30 1.32
C VAL A 128 -12.59 4.74 1.34
N ILE A 129 -11.73 5.13 0.38
CA ILE A 129 -10.33 4.66 0.37
C ILE A 129 -9.57 5.14 1.60
N VAL A 130 -9.77 6.40 2.02
CA VAL A 130 -9.10 6.94 3.22
C VAL A 130 -9.50 6.16 4.45
N LEU A 131 -10.80 5.88 4.63
CA LEU A 131 -11.32 5.11 5.76
C LEU A 131 -10.74 3.70 5.79
N LEU A 132 -10.84 2.95 4.68
CA LEU A 132 -10.27 1.60 4.60
C LEU A 132 -8.76 1.60 4.85
N SER A 133 -8.04 2.60 4.31
CA SER A 133 -6.60 2.74 4.53
C SER A 133 -6.26 3.10 5.97
N ALA A 134 -7.04 3.97 6.61
CA ALA A 134 -6.85 4.41 7.99
C ALA A 134 -7.10 3.25 8.96
N ILE A 135 -8.20 2.52 8.78
CA ILE A 135 -8.52 1.31 9.56
C ILE A 135 -7.38 0.29 9.41
N SER A 136 -6.99 -0.03 8.18
CA SER A 136 -5.91 -1.01 7.94
C SER A 136 -4.57 -0.58 8.57
N ARG A 137 -4.28 0.72 8.64
CA ARG A 137 -3.08 1.23 9.31
C ARG A 137 -3.20 1.17 10.83
N TYR A 138 -4.33 1.61 11.37
CA TYR A 138 -4.62 1.60 12.80
C TYR A 138 -4.50 0.19 13.38
N LEU A 139 -5.17 -0.81 12.78
CA LEU A 139 -5.13 -2.22 13.21
C LEU A 139 -3.70 -2.80 13.25
N ARG A 140 -2.77 -2.26 12.46
CA ARG A 140 -1.35 -2.68 12.45
C ARG A 140 -0.50 -1.94 13.46
N THR A 141 -0.77 -0.65 13.69
CA THR A 141 -0.11 0.11 14.74
C THR A 141 -0.42 -0.51 16.09
N ASP A 142 -1.68 -0.86 16.35
CA ASP A 142 -2.12 -1.48 17.60
C ASP A 142 -1.49 -2.87 17.82
N GLU A 143 -1.33 -3.67 16.75
CA GLU A 143 -0.59 -4.94 16.79
C GLU A 143 0.88 -4.76 17.22
N ALA A 144 1.53 -3.67 16.80
CA ALA A 144 2.90 -3.36 17.22
C ALA A 144 3.01 -2.93 18.70
N PHE A 145 1.93 -2.45 19.30
CA PHE A 145 1.85 -2.05 20.71
C PHE A 145 1.19 -3.09 21.61
N GLY A 146 0.76 -4.24 21.07
CA GLY A 146 0.06 -5.30 21.82
C GLY A 146 -1.33 -4.90 22.29
N VAL A 147 -1.95 -3.92 21.63
CA VAL A 147 -3.32 -3.48 21.91
C VAL A 147 -4.26 -4.28 21.02
N GLU A 148 -5.13 -5.09 21.61
CA GLU A 148 -6.08 -5.95 20.88
C GLU A 148 -7.53 -5.47 20.95
N ILE A 149 -7.82 -4.49 21.81
CA ILE A 149 -9.18 -4.03 22.10
C ILE A 149 -9.80 -3.39 20.84
N GLY A 150 -10.94 -3.90 20.39
CA GLY A 150 -11.69 -3.34 19.26
C GLY A 150 -11.16 -3.74 17.88
N ARG A 151 -10.07 -4.52 17.80
CA ARG A 151 -9.46 -4.96 16.53
C ARG A 151 -10.40 -5.87 15.76
N ASP A 152 -10.84 -6.95 16.40
CA ASP A 152 -11.68 -7.96 15.77
C ASP A 152 -13.06 -7.40 15.44
N GLU A 153 -13.62 -6.56 16.33
CA GLU A 153 -14.90 -5.89 16.10
C GLU A 153 -14.82 -4.92 14.92
N THR A 154 -13.71 -4.19 14.77
CA THR A 154 -13.50 -3.28 13.63
C THR A 154 -13.36 -4.06 12.32
N ILE A 155 -12.59 -5.15 12.31
CA ILE A 155 -12.45 -6.02 11.15
C ILE A 155 -13.81 -6.59 10.78
N GLU A 156 -14.54 -7.16 11.74
CA GLU A 156 -15.84 -7.77 11.51
C GLU A 156 -16.86 -6.75 11.00
N LEU A 157 -16.85 -5.51 11.53
CA LEU A 157 -17.74 -4.44 11.06
C LEU A 157 -17.49 -4.11 9.57
N VAL A 158 -16.23 -3.95 9.17
CA VAL A 158 -15.89 -3.68 7.76
C VAL A 158 -16.22 -4.89 6.89
N GLU A 159 -15.84 -6.09 7.31
CA GLU A 159 -16.12 -7.32 6.58
C GLU A 159 -17.62 -7.58 6.41
N ARG A 160 -18.43 -7.23 7.40
CA ARG A 160 -19.90 -7.31 7.34
C ARG A 160 -20.48 -6.33 6.33
N ALA A 161 -19.97 -5.09 6.30
CA ALA A 161 -20.38 -4.09 5.32
C ALA A 161 -20.01 -4.53 3.89
N ILE A 162 -18.79 -5.02 3.68
CA ILE A 162 -18.37 -5.54 2.37
C ILE A 162 -19.23 -6.75 1.97
N ARG A 163 -19.49 -7.68 2.90
CA ARG A 163 -20.33 -8.86 2.65
C ARG A 163 -21.76 -8.49 2.25
N ALA A 164 -22.31 -7.41 2.79
CA ALA A 164 -23.64 -6.94 2.41
C ALA A 164 -23.70 -6.46 0.94
N LEU A 165 -22.59 -5.97 0.40
CA LEU A 165 -22.49 -5.46 -0.97
C LEU A 165 -22.04 -6.54 -1.97
N GLU A 166 -21.04 -7.35 -1.62
CA GLU A 166 -20.36 -8.29 -2.53
C GLU A 166 -20.65 -9.77 -2.25
N GLY A 167 -21.45 -10.05 -1.21
CA GLY A 167 -21.70 -11.40 -0.73
C GLY A 167 -20.49 -12.04 -0.02
N PRO A 168 -20.53 -13.36 0.20
CA PRO A 168 -19.45 -14.09 0.86
C PRO A 168 -18.12 -13.92 0.13
N ARG A 169 -17.05 -13.69 0.88
CA ARG A 169 -15.70 -13.54 0.35
C ARG A 169 -15.27 -14.82 -0.38
N ALA A 170 -14.96 -14.70 -1.66
CA ALA A 170 -14.37 -15.80 -2.41
C ALA A 170 -13.00 -16.13 -1.80
N ARG A 171 -12.69 -17.43 -1.66
CA ARG A 171 -11.40 -17.87 -1.15
C ARG A 171 -10.30 -17.28 -2.03
N SER A 172 -9.49 -16.37 -1.48
CA SER A 172 -8.42 -15.74 -2.24
C SER A 172 -7.45 -16.83 -2.71
N SER A 173 -7.06 -16.76 -3.98
CA SER A 173 -6.12 -17.69 -4.62
C SER A 173 -4.73 -17.73 -3.93
N ARG A 174 -4.47 -16.82 -2.97
CA ARG A 174 -3.28 -16.81 -2.11
C ARG A 174 -3.18 -18.04 -1.21
N ASN A 175 -4.28 -18.71 -0.85
CA ASN A 175 -4.21 -19.87 0.04
C ASN A 175 -3.89 -21.20 -0.66
N ARG A 176 -3.77 -21.23 -2.01
CA ARG A 176 -3.38 -22.45 -2.75
C ARG A 176 -1.88 -22.71 -2.81
N ARG A 177 -1.02 -21.75 -2.42
CA ARG A 177 0.45 -21.87 -2.50
C ARG A 177 1.15 -22.20 -1.17
N ARG A 178 0.41 -22.42 -0.08
CA ARG A 178 0.98 -22.84 1.23
C ARG A 178 0.79 -24.33 1.52
N THR A 179 0.23 -25.10 0.60
CA THR A 179 -0.08 -26.54 0.78
C THR A 179 0.45 -27.42 -0.36
N SER A 180 1.56 -27.04 -1.00
CA SER A 180 2.32 -27.93 -1.88
C SER A 180 3.81 -27.81 -1.60
#